data_AF-A0AA97APX1-F1
#
_entry.id   AF-A0AA97APX1-F1
#
_cell.length_a   1.000
_cell.length_b   1.000
_cell.length_c   1.000
_cell.angle_alpha   90.00
_cell.angle_beta   90.00
_cell.angle_gamma   90.00
#
_symmetry.space_group_name_H-M   'P 1'
#
loop_
_entity.id
_entity.type
_entity.pdbx_description
1 polymer ?
#
loop_
_entity_poly.entity_id
_entity_poly.type
_entity_poly.pdbx_seq_one_letter_code
_entity_poly.pdbx_strand_id
1 'polypeptide(L)'
;MATTKSFDQYTVTLSGGAEGRVGLLMCYSGNSFVGRIDFYPDGTALTQDYLWHPAPIGEYIVLHMPMSRFEAVMATVRQEKPLQLYINVNRSNGATTSGYGSLTTSEKEPIGEEEGTV
;
A
#
# COMPACT_ATOMS: atom_id res chain seq x y z
N MET A 1 -5.94 1.79 -16.38
CA MET A 1 -4.76 0.92 -16.62
C MET A 1 -4.29 0.43 -15.27
N ALA A 2 -4.10 -0.87 -15.14
CA ALA A 2 -3.59 -1.46 -13.91
C ALA A 2 -2.08 -1.21 -13.78
N THR A 3 -1.61 -0.97 -12.56
CA THR A 3 -0.19 -0.88 -12.20
C THR A 3 0.01 -1.66 -10.92
N THR A 4 1.07 -2.47 -10.90
CA THR A 4 1.40 -3.33 -9.77
C THR A 4 2.86 -3.11 -9.38
N LYS A 5 3.14 -3.11 -8.08
CA LYS A 5 4.47 -2.96 -7.51
C LYS A 5 4.68 -4.01 -6.41
N SER A 6 5.54 -4.98 -6.66
CA SER A 6 5.96 -5.95 -5.64
C SER A 6 6.83 -5.29 -4.58
N PHE A 7 6.77 -5.76 -3.34
CA PHE A 7 7.67 -5.34 -2.27
C PHE A 7 8.05 -6.55 -1.41
N ASP A 8 9.26 -6.53 -0.86
CA ASP A 8 9.85 -7.58 -0.02
C ASP A 8 10.30 -7.06 1.35
N GLN A 9 10.27 -5.74 1.54
CA GLN A 9 10.66 -5.05 2.77
C GLN A 9 9.66 -3.94 3.08
N TYR A 10 9.48 -3.64 4.36
CA TYR A 10 8.62 -2.54 4.79
C TYR A 10 9.14 -1.86 6.06
N THR A 11 8.73 -0.62 6.27
CA THR A 11 8.83 0.07 7.55
C THR A 11 7.44 0.53 7.98
N VAL A 12 7.19 0.57 9.28
CA VAL A 12 5.92 1.03 9.86
C VAL A 12 6.16 2.19 10.82
N THR A 13 5.35 3.24 10.72
CA THR A 13 5.36 4.40 11.62
C THR A 13 3.95 4.63 12.14
N LEU A 14 3.81 4.83 13.45
CA LEU A 14 2.58 5.27 14.09
C LEU A 14 2.78 6.68 14.64
N SER A 15 1.90 7.60 14.27
CA SER A 15 2.03 9.03 14.52
C SER A 15 0.96 9.51 15.49
N GLY A 16 1.33 10.45 16.36
CA GLY A 16 0.39 11.08 17.31
C GLY A 16 -0.66 12.03 16.70
N GLY A 17 -0.80 12.08 15.36
CA GLY A 17 -1.94 12.73 14.68
C GLY A 17 -1.71 14.13 14.07
N ALA A 18 -0.50 14.69 14.08
CA ALA A 18 -0.25 16.05 13.57
C ALA A 18 -0.46 16.22 12.04
N GLU A 19 -0.36 15.13 11.27
CA GLU A 19 -0.43 15.15 9.79
C GLU A 19 -1.73 14.58 9.22
N GLY A 20 -2.77 14.41 10.05
CA GLY A 20 -4.06 13.80 9.67
C GLY A 20 -4.01 12.27 9.50
N ARG A 21 -2.90 11.73 8.99
CA ARG A 21 -2.58 10.30 9.09
C ARG A 21 -2.07 9.93 10.48
N VAL A 22 -2.43 8.74 10.95
CA VAL A 22 -2.03 8.17 12.25
C VAL A 22 -1.16 6.92 12.12
N GLY A 23 -1.07 6.36 10.91
CA GLY A 23 -0.15 5.27 10.60
C GLY A 23 0.37 5.37 9.17
N LEU A 24 1.53 4.78 8.93
CA LEU A 24 2.17 4.72 7.63
C LEU A 24 2.93 3.39 7.51
N LEU A 25 2.67 2.65 6.43
CA LEU A 25 3.48 1.52 6.00
C LEU A 25 4.21 1.92 4.72
N MET A 26 5.54 2.00 4.73
CA MET A 26 6.34 2.22 3.53
C MET A 26 6.81 0.87 2.98
N CYS A 27 6.62 0.64 1.69
CA CYS A 27 6.93 -0.60 1.00
C CYS A 27 8.14 -0.44 0.08
N TYR A 28 9.04 -1.42 0.12
CA TYR A 28 10.30 -1.41 -0.63
C TYR A 28 10.52 -2.73 -1.36
N SER A 29 11.12 -2.65 -2.55
CA SER A 29 11.67 -3.80 -3.27
C SER A 29 13.19 -3.64 -3.32
N GLY A 30 13.89 -4.48 -2.54
CA GLY A 30 15.28 -4.23 -2.18
C GLY A 30 15.43 -2.82 -1.58
N ASN A 31 16.35 -2.01 -2.12
CA ASN A 31 16.59 -0.65 -1.62
C ASN A 31 15.66 0.41 -2.24
N SER A 32 14.71 0.03 -3.10
CA SER A 32 13.87 0.98 -3.84
C SER A 32 12.51 1.13 -3.19
N PHE A 33 12.09 2.37 -2.90
CA PHE A 33 10.73 2.67 -2.47
C PHE A 33 9.74 2.48 -3.63
N VAL A 34 8.69 1.68 -3.41
CA VAL A 34 7.73 1.34 -4.46
C VAL A 34 6.30 1.80 -4.17
N GLY A 35 6.02 2.18 -2.93
CA GLY A 35 4.72 2.70 -2.53
C GLY A 35 4.52 2.68 -1.02
N ARG A 36 3.34 3.12 -0.59
CA ARG A 36 2.98 3.17 0.81
C ARG A 36 1.49 3.00 1.03
N ILE A 37 1.13 2.67 2.27
CA ILE A 37 -0.23 2.67 2.79
C ILE A 37 -0.29 3.72 3.90
N ASP A 38 -1.06 4.78 3.68
CA ASP A 38 -1.35 5.83 4.66
C ASP A 38 -2.63 5.45 5.43
N PHE A 39 -2.54 5.35 6.75
CA PHE A 39 -3.67 5.05 7.63
C PHE A 39 -4.21 6.31 8.31
N TYR A 40 -5.52 6.50 8.26
CA TYR A 40 -6.21 7.65 8.82
C TYR A 40 -7.15 7.23 9.96
N PRO A 41 -7.47 8.13 10.92
CA PRO A 41 -8.47 7.85 11.95
C PRO A 41 -9.78 7.35 11.34
N ASP A 42 -10.44 6.42 12.02
CA ASP A 42 -11.74 5.93 11.58
C ASP A 42 -12.76 7.08 11.51
N GLY A 43 -13.61 7.06 10.48
CA GLY A 43 -14.55 8.15 10.19
C GLY A 43 -13.96 9.31 9.39
N THR A 44 -12.64 9.33 9.13
CA THR A 44 -12.03 10.31 8.20
C THR A 44 -12.54 10.06 6.78
N ALA A 45 -12.94 11.12 6.07
CA ALA A 45 -13.23 11.06 4.65
C ALA A 45 -11.93 10.81 3.87
N LEU A 46 -11.75 9.59 3.36
CA LEU A 46 -10.53 9.22 2.64
C LEU A 46 -10.53 9.80 1.24
N THR A 47 -9.36 10.31 0.82
CA THR A 47 -9.10 10.65 -0.57
C THR A 47 -8.91 9.38 -1.41
N GLN A 48 -9.10 9.49 -2.73
CA GLN A 48 -8.82 8.37 -3.63
C GLN A 48 -7.34 7.95 -3.54
N ASP A 49 -7.10 6.65 -3.70
CA ASP A 49 -5.75 6.12 -3.93
C ASP A 49 -5.17 6.75 -5.19
N TYR A 50 -3.86 6.83 -5.28
CA TYR A 50 -3.23 7.40 -6.47
C TYR A 50 -1.89 6.76 -6.81
N LEU A 51 -1.59 6.80 -8.11
CA LEU A 51 -0.24 6.63 -8.63
C LEU A 51 0.43 7.99 -8.64
N TRP A 52 1.51 8.13 -7.88
CA TRP A 52 2.31 9.35 -7.82
C TRP A 52 3.55 9.17 -8.69
N HIS A 53 3.91 10.18 -9.47
CA HIS A 53 5.05 10.10 -10.39
C HIS A 53 5.89 11.38 -10.34
N PRO A 54 6.59 11.62 -9.22
CA PRO A 54 7.44 12.77 -9.06
C PRO A 54 8.81 12.47 -9.69
N ALA A 55 9.33 13.43 -10.43
CA ALA A 55 10.76 13.45 -10.70
C ALA A 55 11.51 13.86 -9.42
N PRO A 56 12.65 13.24 -9.05
CA PRO A 56 13.35 12.14 -9.73
C PRO A 56 13.06 10.74 -9.15
N ILE A 57 12.15 10.60 -8.18
CA ILE A 57 11.96 9.36 -7.39
C ILE A 57 11.33 8.23 -8.23
N GLY A 58 10.54 8.58 -9.26
CA GLY A 58 9.85 7.61 -10.10
C GLY A 58 8.45 7.23 -9.57
N GLU A 59 7.73 6.40 -10.32
CA GLU A 59 6.33 6.09 -10.01
C GLU A 59 6.18 5.17 -8.79
N TYR A 60 5.34 5.56 -7.82
CA TYR A 60 4.98 4.77 -6.65
C TYR A 60 3.48 4.84 -6.34
N ILE A 61 2.97 3.79 -5.67
CA ILE A 61 1.54 3.67 -5.33
C ILE A 61 1.30 4.22 -3.93
N VAL A 62 0.22 4.99 -3.74
CA VAL A 62 -0.27 5.41 -2.42
C VAL A 62 -1.68 4.88 -2.22
N LEU A 63 -1.83 4.06 -1.19
CA LEU A 63 -3.12 3.57 -0.72
C LEU A 63 -3.55 4.35 0.52
N HIS A 64 -4.80 4.76 0.61
CA HIS A 64 -5.37 5.35 1.81
C HIS A 64 -6.33 4.35 2.46
N MET A 65 -6.15 4.09 3.76
CA MET A 65 -6.99 3.16 4.50
C MET A 65 -7.45 3.75 5.83
N PRO A 66 -8.61 3.33 6.36
CA PRO A 66 -8.99 3.64 7.73
C PRO A 66 -8.15 2.80 8.69
N MET A 67 -7.88 3.32 9.90
CA MET A 67 -7.05 2.67 10.91
C MET A 67 -7.61 1.30 11.31
N SER A 68 -8.92 1.09 11.22
CA SER A 68 -9.55 -0.21 11.44
C SER A 68 -9.03 -1.34 10.53
N ARG A 69 -8.35 -1.01 9.41
CA ARG A 69 -7.70 -1.99 8.52
C ARG A 69 -6.28 -2.35 8.93
N PHE A 70 -5.67 -1.58 9.84
CA PHE A 70 -4.24 -1.70 10.17
C PHE A 70 -3.85 -3.12 10.60
N GLU A 71 -4.56 -3.71 11.55
CA GLU A 71 -4.24 -5.06 12.04
C GLU A 71 -4.34 -6.12 10.95
N ALA A 72 -5.37 -6.05 10.09
CA ALA A 72 -5.52 -6.96 8.97
C ALA A 72 -4.37 -6.80 7.95
N VAL A 73 -4.00 -5.56 7.62
CA VAL A 73 -2.85 -5.28 6.74
C VAL A 73 -1.57 -5.81 7.36
N MET A 74 -1.33 -5.58 8.65
CA MET A 74 -0.11 -6.03 9.31
C MET A 74 -0.04 -7.56 9.45
N ALA A 75 -1.18 -8.24 9.64
CA ALA A 75 -1.26 -9.70 9.60
C ALA A 75 -0.85 -10.21 8.21
N THR A 76 -1.48 -9.72 7.15
CA THR A 76 -1.14 -10.06 5.75
C THR A 76 0.33 -9.78 5.44
N VAL A 77 0.85 -8.62 5.84
CA VAL A 77 2.25 -8.23 5.57
C VAL A 77 3.27 -9.11 6.31
N ARG A 78 2.90 -9.68 7.46
CA ARG A 78 3.79 -10.52 8.26
C ARG A 78 3.72 -11.99 7.86
N GLN A 79 2.57 -12.45 7.37
CA GLN A 79 2.29 -13.86 7.12
C GLN A 79 2.44 -14.21 5.64
N GLU A 80 1.96 -13.37 4.73
CA GLU A 80 1.89 -13.72 3.31
C GLU A 80 3.08 -13.22 2.49
N LYS A 81 3.52 -14.02 1.52
CA LYS A 81 4.49 -13.66 0.47
C LYS A 81 4.15 -14.40 -0.84
N PRO A 82 4.43 -13.83 -2.02
CA PRO A 82 4.93 -12.47 -2.24
C PRO A 82 3.78 -11.44 -2.24
N LEU A 83 4.08 -10.22 -1.80
CA LEU A 83 3.11 -9.13 -1.68
C LEU A 83 3.28 -8.05 -2.75
N GLN A 84 2.15 -7.47 -3.13
CA GLN A 84 2.06 -6.43 -4.15
C GLN A 84 1.12 -5.30 -3.74
N LEU A 85 1.52 -4.08 -4.07
CA LEU A 85 0.60 -2.95 -4.17
C LEU A 85 0.02 -2.94 -5.58
N TYR A 86 -1.29 -2.91 -5.68
CA TYR A 86 -2.03 -2.80 -6.93
C TYR A 86 -2.79 -1.48 -6.98
N ILE A 87 -2.87 -0.87 -8.16
CA ILE A 87 -3.77 0.24 -8.42
C ILE A 87 -4.31 0.21 -9.85
N ASN A 88 -5.61 0.44 -10.01
CA ASN A 88 -6.21 0.72 -11.31
C ASN A 88 -6.52 2.21 -11.42
N VAL A 89 -5.80 2.88 -12.31
CA VAL A 89 -5.89 4.34 -12.48
C VAL A 89 -6.39 4.71 -13.87
N ASN A 90 -7.05 5.86 -14.00
CA ASN A 90 -7.34 6.46 -15.29
C ASN A 90 -6.22 7.44 -15.66
N ARG A 91 -5.12 6.96 -16.26
CA ARG A 91 -3.88 7.74 -16.51
C ARG A 91 -4.21 9.11 -17.11
N SER A 92 -3.75 10.15 -16.41
CA SER A 92 -3.90 11.56 -16.80
C SER A 92 -2.53 12.23 -16.80
N ASN A 93 -2.40 13.39 -17.45
CA ASN A 93 -1.10 14.05 -17.65
C ASN A 93 -0.63 14.94 -16.46
N GLY A 94 -1.15 14.76 -15.26
CA GLY A 94 -0.77 15.54 -14.06
C GLY A 94 0.01 14.70 -13.05
N ALA A 95 0.75 15.29 -12.10
CA ALA A 95 1.68 14.64 -11.15
C ALA A 95 1.13 13.44 -10.34
N THR A 96 -0.19 13.28 -10.34
CA THR A 96 -0.94 12.21 -9.70
C THR A 96 -2.01 11.68 -10.62
N THR A 97 -2.21 10.37 -10.61
CA THR A 97 -3.40 9.78 -11.21
C THR A 97 -4.18 8.99 -10.15
N SER A 98 -5.39 9.47 -9.83
CA SER A 98 -6.27 8.79 -8.88
C SER A 98 -6.84 7.49 -9.45
N GLY A 99 -7.16 6.57 -8.54
CA GLY A 99 -7.71 5.26 -8.88
C GLY A 99 -8.25 4.52 -7.67
N TYR A 100 -8.39 3.21 -7.85
CA TYR A 100 -8.73 2.27 -6.79
C TYR A 100 -7.56 1.30 -6.62
N GLY A 101 -7.03 1.21 -5.40
CA GLY A 101 -5.90 0.36 -5.08
C GLY A 101 -6.18 -0.65 -3.98
N SER A 102 -5.23 -1.58 -3.83
CA SER A 102 -5.33 -2.68 -2.89
C SER A 102 -3.94 -3.26 -2.57
N LEU A 103 -3.79 -3.78 -1.37
CA LEU A 103 -2.73 -4.75 -1.04
C LEU A 103 -3.19 -6.14 -1.50
N THR A 104 -2.37 -6.86 -2.25
CA THR A 104 -2.69 -8.18 -2.79
C THR A 104 -1.52 -9.15 -2.65
N THR A 105 -1.82 -10.44 -2.55
CA THR A 105 -0.84 -11.50 -2.81
C THR A 105 -0.60 -11.60 -4.32
N SER A 106 0.62 -11.98 -4.73
CA SER A 106 0.97 -12.02 -6.16
C SER A 106 0.66 -13.35 -6.84
N GLU A 107 0.48 -14.41 -6.04
CA GLU A 107 0.29 -15.78 -6.54
C GLU A 107 -1.09 -16.30 -6.16
N LYS A 108 -1.55 -17.32 -6.90
CA LYS A 108 -2.80 -18.01 -6.58
C LYS A 108 -2.52 -19.04 -5.50
N GLU A 109 -3.05 -18.79 -4.31
CA GLU A 109 -2.99 -19.77 -3.22
C GLU A 109 -4.12 -20.80 -3.35
N PRO A 110 -3.85 -22.07 -3.01
CA PRO A 110 -4.89 -23.06 -2.80
C PRO A 110 -5.84 -22.62 -1.66
N ILE A 111 -7.12 -22.96 -1.79
CA ILE A 111 -8.11 -22.62 -0.76
C ILE A 111 -7.77 -23.38 0.53
N GLY A 112 -7.60 -22.66 1.63
CA GLY A 112 -7.42 -23.23 2.97
C GLY A 112 -5.96 -23.41 3.43
N GLU A 113 -5.00 -22.87 2.69
CA GLU A 113 -3.59 -22.80 3.12
C GLU A 113 -3.31 -21.47 3.85
N GLU A 114 -2.36 -21.50 4.80
CA GLU A 114 -1.79 -20.35 5.51
C GLU A 114 -0.27 -20.44 5.35
N GLU A 115 0.41 -19.34 5.00
CA GLU A 115 1.87 -19.35 4.92
C GLU A 115 2.49 -19.65 6.29
N GLY A 116 3.27 -20.73 6.34
CA GLY A 116 3.78 -21.30 7.59
C GLY A 116 4.67 -20.35 8.38
N THR A 117 4.47 -20.31 9.70
CA THR A 117 5.41 -19.70 10.64
C THR A 117 6.63 -20.60 10.78
N VAL A 118 7.71 -20.27 10.06
CA VAL A 118 9.04 -20.88 10.25
C VAL A 118 9.67 -20.39 11.55
#